data_AF-A0A927L1N0-F1
#
_entry.id   AF-A0A927L1N0-F1
#
_cell.length_a   1.000
_cell.length_b   1.000
_cell.length_c   1.000
_cell.angle_alpha   90.00
_cell.angle_beta   90.00
_cell.angle_gamma   90.00
#
_symmetry.space_group_name_H-M   'P 1'
#
loop_
_entity.id
_entity.type
_entity.pdbx_description
1 polymer ?
#
loop_
_entity_poly.entity_id
_entity_poly.type
_entity_poly.pdbx_seq_one_letter_code
_entity_poly.pdbx_strand_id
1 'polypeptide(L)'
;MRKLAISAAVSGALALTGLAAPAALADSPDLTFGAVTVNNGKPIAVGTKASVTVPVTYSFTRPDDLVIDYEKNFLMIALYRGPLAETDNAIEAGSKPVCTTVATTDTTATESCSAKLTVDPEDNLYTTADATTWKAAALYSETAIDLDESDGHISVHTGLDLWGNLGTAKLQRISKVTVNATPEPAVKGRTLTVKGALTRADWGKGVYTGYQNQQVTLQFKAKGATAYTDVKTVTSGTGGALSTTVKASKDGSYRYKFAGTSTTAAKTSAADYVDVK
;
A
#
# COMPACT_ATOMS: atom_id res chain seq x y z
N MET A 1 -70.90 51.17 43.40
CA MET A 1 -69.89 52.06 42.80
C MET A 1 -68.84 51.22 42.08
N ARG A 2 -68.63 51.52 40.79
CA ARG A 2 -67.41 51.34 39.99
C ARG A 2 -66.76 49.93 39.81
N LYS A 3 -66.95 49.46 38.56
CA LYS A 3 -65.94 49.08 37.53
C LYS A 3 -65.58 47.59 37.34
N LEU A 4 -65.87 47.17 36.10
CA LEU A 4 -65.46 45.99 35.32
C LEU A 4 -63.94 45.96 35.02
N ALA A 5 -63.40 44.76 34.78
CA ALA A 5 -62.54 44.33 33.64
C ALA A 5 -61.70 43.10 34.05
N ILE A 6 -61.90 41.88 33.51
CA ILE A 6 -61.48 41.32 32.19
C ILE A 6 -60.17 40.49 32.29
N SER A 7 -60.36 39.17 32.14
CA SER A 7 -59.55 38.10 31.49
C SER A 7 -58.01 38.07 31.57
N ALA A 8 -57.45 36.87 31.79
CA ALA A 8 -56.98 35.96 30.70
C ALA A 8 -56.28 34.72 31.28
N ALA A 9 -56.60 33.54 30.75
CA ALA A 9 -55.83 32.32 30.94
C ALA A 9 -54.64 32.30 29.98
N VAL A 10 -53.47 31.84 30.44
CA VAL A 10 -52.40 31.35 29.57
C VAL A 10 -51.79 30.10 30.18
N SER A 11 -51.90 29.00 29.43
CA SER A 11 -51.18 27.75 29.60
C SER A 11 -49.70 27.96 29.23
N GLY A 12 -48.78 27.53 30.07
CA GLY A 12 -47.35 27.47 29.75
C GLY A 12 -46.91 26.02 29.55
N ALA A 13 -46.75 25.59 28.30
CA ALA A 13 -46.05 24.36 27.95
C ALA A 13 -44.54 24.63 27.96
N LEU A 14 -43.79 23.90 28.78
CA LEU A 14 -42.33 23.96 28.82
C LEU A 14 -41.77 23.06 27.69
N ALA A 15 -41.52 23.64 26.52
CA ALA A 15 -40.78 22.97 25.45
C ALA A 15 -39.28 23.14 25.70
N LEU A 16 -38.59 22.09 26.16
CA LEU A 16 -37.13 22.02 26.08
C LEU A 16 -36.74 21.75 24.63
N THR A 17 -36.57 22.80 23.84
CA THR A 17 -35.79 22.72 22.60
C THR A 17 -34.32 22.60 23.00
N GLY A 18 -33.80 21.38 23.07
CA GLY A 18 -32.37 21.14 23.13
C GLY A 18 -31.75 21.61 21.82
N LEU A 19 -31.18 22.82 21.81
CA LEU A 19 -30.23 23.22 20.78
C LEU A 19 -29.02 22.28 20.92
N ALA A 20 -28.89 21.30 20.04
CA ALA A 20 -27.59 20.75 19.73
C ALA A 20 -26.81 21.89 19.05
N ALA A 21 -26.07 22.67 19.84
CA ALA A 21 -25.02 23.50 19.27
C ALA A 21 -24.12 22.56 18.45
N PRO A 22 -23.73 22.93 17.22
CA PRO A 22 -22.67 22.20 16.54
C PRO A 22 -21.51 22.11 17.52
N ALA A 23 -20.95 20.92 17.72
CA ALA A 23 -19.66 20.82 18.38
C ALA A 23 -18.73 21.78 17.64
N ALA A 24 -18.16 22.75 18.34
CA ALA A 24 -17.11 23.58 17.78
C ALA A 24 -15.98 22.61 17.42
N LEU A 25 -15.87 22.27 16.14
CA LEU A 25 -14.72 21.56 15.62
C LEU A 25 -13.54 22.52 15.80
N ALA A 26 -12.40 22.01 16.26
CA ALA A 26 -11.15 22.76 16.22
C ALA A 26 -10.95 23.26 14.78
N ASP A 27 -10.47 24.49 14.64
CA ASP A 27 -10.25 25.09 13.33
C ASP A 27 -9.09 24.31 12.67
N SER A 28 -9.39 23.54 11.63
CA SER A 28 -8.39 22.76 10.90
C SER A 28 -7.32 23.71 10.34
N PRO A 29 -6.02 23.40 10.44
CA PRO A 29 -5.00 24.25 9.83
C PRO A 29 -5.17 24.29 8.31
N ASP A 30 -4.90 25.45 7.71
CA ASP A 30 -4.94 25.65 6.25
C ASP A 30 -3.74 24.97 5.56
N LEU A 31 -3.78 23.66 5.47
CA LEU A 31 -2.78 22.84 4.80
C LEU A 31 -3.21 22.54 3.37
N THR A 32 -2.31 22.80 2.42
CA THR A 32 -2.48 22.39 1.01
C THR A 32 -1.37 21.45 0.59
N PHE A 33 -1.72 20.43 -0.20
CA PHE A 33 -0.81 19.34 -0.53
C PHE A 33 -0.52 19.28 -2.03
N GLY A 34 0.75 19.06 -2.36
CA GLY A 34 1.16 18.56 -3.66
C GLY A 34 0.92 17.05 -3.80
N ALA A 35 1.25 16.51 -4.97
CA ALA A 35 1.10 15.09 -5.23
C ALA A 35 2.09 14.26 -4.37
N VAL A 36 1.57 13.21 -3.73
CA VAL A 36 2.34 12.21 -3.02
C VAL A 36 2.84 11.15 -4.01
N THR A 37 4.15 10.99 -4.06
CA THR A 37 4.81 9.93 -4.84
C THR A 37 5.30 8.83 -3.91
N VAL A 38 4.76 7.63 -4.10
CA VAL A 38 5.14 6.45 -3.32
C VAL A 38 6.03 5.54 -4.16
N ASN A 39 7.14 5.07 -3.57
CA ASN A 39 8.09 4.15 -4.18
C ASN A 39 8.59 4.59 -5.57
N ASN A 40 8.77 5.91 -5.77
CA ASN A 40 9.16 6.49 -7.06
C ASN A 40 8.19 6.11 -8.20
N GLY A 41 6.89 5.93 -7.90
CA GLY A 41 5.87 5.49 -8.85
C GLY A 41 5.89 4.00 -9.21
N LYS A 42 6.80 3.21 -8.63
CA LYS A 42 6.90 1.77 -8.89
C LYS A 42 5.95 0.98 -8.00
N PRO A 43 5.38 -0.14 -8.48
CA PRO A 43 4.61 -1.02 -7.61
C PRO A 43 5.44 -1.53 -6.42
N ILE A 44 4.79 -1.66 -5.26
CA ILE A 44 5.36 -2.24 -4.05
C ILE A 44 5.04 -3.74 -4.09
N ALA A 45 6.06 -4.59 -4.14
CA ALA A 45 5.87 -6.04 -4.16
C ALA A 45 6.12 -6.62 -2.75
N VAL A 46 5.11 -7.24 -2.15
CA VAL A 46 5.16 -7.74 -0.77
C VAL A 46 4.96 -9.26 -0.71
N GLY A 47 5.78 -9.91 0.13
CA GLY A 47 5.73 -11.34 0.44
C GLY A 47 4.74 -11.63 1.56
N THR A 48 4.90 -12.73 2.30
CA THR A 48 4.00 -13.09 3.41
C THR A 48 4.61 -12.95 4.81
N LYS A 49 5.87 -12.49 4.91
CA LYS A 49 6.60 -12.44 6.19
C LYS A 49 7.49 -11.22 6.35
N ALA A 50 8.26 -10.88 5.31
CA ALA A 50 9.19 -9.77 5.39
C ALA A 50 8.47 -8.44 5.11
N SER A 51 8.60 -7.49 6.03
CA SER A 51 8.16 -6.11 5.83
C SER A 51 8.96 -5.45 4.71
N VAL A 52 8.30 -4.56 3.96
CA VAL A 52 8.87 -3.86 2.80
C VAL A 52 8.80 -2.36 3.05
N THR A 53 9.95 -1.72 3.15
CA THR A 53 10.04 -0.26 3.31
C THR A 53 10.34 0.43 1.99
N VAL A 54 9.54 1.44 1.63
CA VAL A 54 9.68 2.22 0.39
C VAL A 54 9.73 3.72 0.68
N PRO A 55 10.41 4.51 -0.17
CA PRO A 55 10.43 5.96 -0.02
C PRO A 55 9.07 6.56 -0.40
N VAL A 56 8.71 7.64 0.28
CA VAL A 56 7.58 8.51 -0.03
C VAL A 56 8.09 9.92 -0.15
N THR A 57 7.69 10.66 -1.18
CA THR A 57 8.00 12.08 -1.34
C THR A 57 6.73 12.87 -1.61
N TYR A 58 6.66 14.07 -1.04
CA TYR A 58 5.51 14.95 -1.19
C TYR A 58 5.93 16.40 -0.87
N SER A 59 5.08 17.34 -1.23
CA SER A 59 5.20 18.73 -0.78
C SER A 59 3.91 19.16 -0.12
N PHE A 60 3.98 20.10 0.81
CA PHE A 60 2.80 20.75 1.36
C PHE A 60 3.11 22.20 1.69
N THR A 61 2.08 23.04 1.69
CA THR A 61 2.16 24.43 2.11
C THR A 61 1.35 24.58 3.40
N ARG A 62 1.93 25.28 4.37
CA ARG A 62 1.34 25.58 5.67
C ARG A 62 1.36 27.09 5.93
N PRO A 63 0.52 27.60 6.83
CA PRO A 63 0.70 28.92 7.43
C PRO A 63 2.10 29.04 8.03
N ASP A 64 2.69 30.22 7.96
CA ASP A 64 4.05 30.47 8.44
C ASP A 64 4.15 30.36 9.98
N ASP A 65 3.07 30.69 10.69
CA ASP A 65 2.92 30.56 12.14
C ASP A 65 2.66 29.12 12.64
N LEU A 66 2.23 28.22 11.76
CA LEU A 66 2.02 26.82 12.11
C LEU A 66 3.35 26.06 12.20
N VAL A 67 3.75 25.65 13.40
CA VAL A 67 4.93 24.82 13.63
C VAL A 67 4.54 23.35 13.80
N ILE A 68 5.10 22.47 12.96
CA ILE A 68 4.91 21.02 13.07
C ILE A 68 6.12 20.39 13.78
N ASP A 69 6.02 20.18 15.10
CA ASP A 69 7.15 19.82 15.96
C ASP A 69 7.33 18.31 16.18
N TYR A 70 6.28 17.50 16.02
CA TYR A 70 6.23 16.07 16.40
C TYR A 70 6.32 15.85 17.92
N GLU A 71 5.95 16.85 18.71
CA GLU A 71 5.77 16.79 20.16
C GLU A 71 4.30 16.91 20.52
N LYS A 72 3.62 17.94 20.02
CA LYS A 72 2.18 18.21 20.25
C LYS A 72 1.33 18.01 19.02
N ASN A 73 1.94 17.97 17.84
CA ASN A 73 1.26 17.70 16.59
C ASN A 73 2.14 16.89 15.66
N PHE A 74 1.57 16.27 14.64
CA PHE A 74 2.33 15.58 13.61
C PHE A 74 1.61 15.64 12.27
N LEU A 75 2.41 15.47 11.20
CA LEU A 75 1.91 15.28 9.85
C LEU A 75 2.53 14.00 9.27
N MET A 76 1.71 13.09 8.77
CA MET A 76 2.20 11.88 8.13
C MET A 76 1.43 11.55 6.86
N ILE A 77 2.03 10.69 6.04
CA ILE A 77 1.38 10.13 4.85
C ILE A 77 0.92 8.71 5.18
N ALA A 78 -0.32 8.41 4.81
CA ALA A 78 -0.88 7.07 4.84
C ALA A 78 -1.26 6.62 3.43
N LEU A 79 -1.29 5.30 3.21
CA LEU A 79 -2.04 4.69 2.13
C LEU A 79 -3.38 4.21 2.66
N TYR A 80 -4.43 4.33 1.87
CA TYR A 80 -5.76 3.83 2.23
C TYR A 80 -6.50 3.22 1.04
N ARG A 81 -7.46 2.34 1.34
CA ARG A 81 -8.45 1.78 0.41
C ARG A 81 -9.86 2.22 0.80
N GLY A 82 -10.77 2.20 -0.17
CA GLY A 82 -12.15 2.60 0.03
C GLY A 82 -12.34 4.12 0.10
N PRO A 83 -13.53 4.59 0.49
CA PRO A 83 -13.80 5.99 0.80
C PRO A 83 -12.91 6.51 1.95
N LEU A 84 -12.56 7.80 1.96
CA LEU A 84 -11.76 8.37 3.06
C LEU A 84 -12.53 8.39 4.39
N ALA A 85 -13.85 8.60 4.33
CA ALA A 85 -14.73 8.61 5.50
C ALA A 85 -14.96 7.22 6.12
N GLU A 86 -14.69 6.16 5.37
CA GLU A 86 -14.88 4.77 5.81
C GLU A 86 -13.84 3.91 5.09
N THR A 87 -12.61 3.91 5.59
CA THR A 87 -11.50 3.22 4.95
C THR A 87 -11.62 1.70 5.10
N ASP A 88 -11.51 0.96 4.01
CA ASP A 88 -11.49 -0.51 4.05
C ASP A 88 -10.23 -1.05 4.75
N ASN A 89 -9.10 -0.34 4.54
CA ASN A 89 -7.79 -0.67 5.08
C ASN A 89 -6.86 0.54 4.96
N ALA A 90 -5.87 0.66 5.84
CA ALA A 90 -4.89 1.74 5.87
C ALA A 90 -3.48 1.23 6.23
N ILE A 91 -2.46 1.93 5.73
CA ILE A 91 -1.04 1.70 6.03
C ILE A 91 -0.42 3.05 6.32
N GLU A 92 0.01 3.27 7.55
CA GLU A 92 0.57 4.54 7.99
C GLU A 92 2.09 4.55 7.84
N ALA A 93 2.66 5.71 7.50
CA ALA A 93 4.10 5.90 7.52
C ALA A 93 4.61 5.94 8.97
N GLY A 94 5.32 4.90 9.39
CA GLY A 94 5.82 4.77 10.77
C GLY A 94 7.04 5.63 11.13
N SER A 95 7.44 6.61 10.32
CA SER A 95 8.63 7.44 10.59
C SER A 95 8.38 8.93 10.35
N LYS A 96 8.87 9.78 11.27
CA LYS A 96 8.91 11.24 11.10
C LYS A 96 9.56 11.60 9.74
N PRO A 97 8.88 12.39 8.88
CA PRO A 97 9.45 12.82 7.62
C PRO A 97 10.61 13.79 7.82
N VAL A 98 11.50 13.84 6.84
CA VAL A 98 12.53 14.87 6.70
C VAL A 98 12.02 15.88 5.69
N CYS A 99 11.83 17.13 6.13
CA CYS A 99 11.30 18.22 5.33
C CYS A 99 12.31 19.36 5.21
N THR A 100 12.31 20.02 4.05
CA THR A 100 13.10 21.21 3.76
C THR A 100 12.17 22.28 3.18
N THR A 101 12.25 23.49 3.73
CA THR A 101 11.51 24.63 3.20
C THR A 101 12.07 25.02 1.83
N VAL A 102 11.21 25.04 0.82
CA VAL A 102 11.58 25.34 -0.58
C VAL A 102 11.07 26.68 -1.07
N ALA A 103 10.06 27.25 -0.42
CA ALA A 103 9.54 28.57 -0.71
C ALA A 103 8.85 29.17 0.52
N THR A 104 8.87 30.50 0.63
CA THR A 104 8.19 31.25 1.70
C THR A 104 7.53 32.49 1.11
N THR A 105 6.39 32.87 1.68
CA THR A 105 5.75 34.18 1.51
C THR A 105 5.63 34.84 2.89
N ASP A 106 5.02 36.02 2.96
CA ASP A 106 4.75 36.70 4.24
C ASP A 106 3.74 35.97 5.15
N THR A 107 3.08 34.92 4.66
CA THR A 107 1.99 34.21 5.37
C THR A 107 2.05 32.70 5.26
N THR A 108 2.95 32.15 4.43
CA THR A 108 3.00 30.70 4.17
C THR A 108 4.42 30.21 3.95
N ALA A 109 4.65 28.94 4.27
CA ALA A 109 5.86 28.21 3.95
C ALA A 109 5.51 26.93 3.18
N THR A 110 6.22 26.66 2.09
CA THR A 110 6.12 25.41 1.32
C THR A 110 7.29 24.51 1.66
N GLU A 111 6.96 23.29 2.08
CA GLU A 111 7.90 22.25 2.49
C GLU A 111 7.97 21.16 1.42
N SER A 112 9.18 20.67 1.16
CA SER A 112 9.43 19.45 0.39
C SER A 112 9.90 18.36 1.33
N CYS A 113 9.19 17.23 1.37
CA CYS A 113 9.34 16.21 2.39
C CYS A 113 9.65 14.83 1.81
N SER A 114 10.40 14.05 2.57
CA SER A 114 10.66 12.64 2.33
C SER A 114 10.37 11.81 3.57
N ALA A 115 9.67 10.70 3.40
CA ALA A 115 9.33 9.77 4.46
C ALA A 115 9.60 8.32 4.01
N LYS A 116 9.45 7.38 4.94
CA LYS A 116 9.46 5.95 4.65
C LYS A 116 8.10 5.36 5.03
N LEU A 117 7.56 4.56 4.12
CA LEU A 117 6.37 3.75 4.35
C LEU A 117 6.81 2.30 4.47
N THR A 118 6.50 1.64 5.57
CA THR A 118 6.74 0.22 5.77
C THR A 118 5.43 -0.53 5.64
N VAL A 119 5.41 -1.50 4.72
CA VAL A 119 4.30 -2.44 4.58
C VAL A 119 4.71 -3.74 5.25
N ASP A 120 4.12 -4.03 6.40
CA ASP A 120 4.22 -5.34 7.03
C ASP A 120 3.08 -6.24 6.55
N PRO A 121 3.37 -7.38 5.88
CA PRO A 121 2.31 -8.26 5.41
C PRO A 121 1.47 -8.88 6.54
N GLU A 122 2.00 -9.05 7.76
CA GLU A 122 1.27 -9.66 8.87
C GLU A 122 0.35 -8.66 9.56
N ASP A 123 0.77 -7.39 9.66
CA ASP A 123 -0.02 -6.35 10.33
C ASP A 123 -0.93 -5.56 9.38
N ASN A 124 -0.58 -5.44 8.09
CA ASN A 124 -1.28 -4.54 7.17
C ASN A 124 -2.13 -5.24 6.11
N LEU A 125 -1.85 -6.50 5.78
CA LEU A 125 -2.41 -7.18 4.60
C LEU A 125 -3.24 -8.40 4.99
N TYR A 126 -4.56 -8.23 5.06
CA TYR A 126 -5.45 -9.28 5.58
C TYR A 126 -6.03 -10.17 4.48
N THR A 127 -6.18 -9.65 3.27
CA THR A 127 -6.84 -10.38 2.18
C THR A 127 -6.10 -10.24 0.87
N THR A 128 -6.43 -11.10 -0.09
CA THR A 128 -5.86 -10.94 -1.44
C THR A 128 -6.39 -9.71 -2.19
N ALA A 129 -7.45 -9.05 -1.69
CA ALA A 129 -8.00 -7.82 -2.26
C ALA A 129 -7.09 -6.61 -2.02
N ASP A 130 -6.19 -6.69 -1.03
CA ASP A 130 -5.19 -5.65 -0.76
C ASP A 130 -4.17 -5.51 -1.91
N ALA A 131 -4.09 -6.49 -2.82
CA ALA A 131 -3.21 -6.48 -3.97
C ALA A 131 -3.82 -5.63 -5.10
N THR A 132 -3.95 -4.33 -4.87
CA THR A 132 -4.66 -3.38 -5.72
C THR A 132 -3.94 -2.02 -5.75
N THR A 133 -4.57 -1.03 -6.36
CA THR A 133 -4.16 0.37 -6.27
C THR A 133 -4.74 1.00 -5.00
N TRP A 134 -3.86 1.51 -4.15
CA TRP A 134 -4.16 2.26 -2.94
C TRP A 134 -4.05 3.76 -3.22
N LYS A 135 -4.77 4.57 -2.45
CA LYS A 135 -4.70 6.03 -2.52
C LYS A 135 -3.81 6.56 -1.40
N ALA A 136 -3.13 7.67 -1.64
CA ALA A 136 -2.39 8.37 -0.60
C ALA A 136 -3.28 9.40 0.10
N ALA A 137 -3.10 9.52 1.42
CA ALA A 137 -3.68 10.57 2.25
C ALA A 137 -2.59 11.23 3.10
N ALA A 138 -2.80 12.49 3.44
CA ALA A 138 -2.09 13.16 4.50
C ALA A 138 -2.97 13.20 5.75
N LEU A 139 -2.35 12.98 6.90
CA LEU A 139 -2.99 12.97 8.20
C LEU A 139 -2.24 13.98 9.07
N TYR A 140 -2.95 15.02 9.49
CA TYR A 140 -2.49 15.96 10.50
C TYR A 140 -3.22 15.66 11.81
N SER A 141 -2.49 15.61 12.91
CA SER A 141 -3.08 15.51 14.23
C SER A 141 -2.41 16.47 15.18
N GLU A 142 -3.20 17.06 16.04
CA GLU A 142 -2.75 17.88 17.15
C GLU A 142 -3.33 17.33 18.46
N THR A 143 -2.56 17.41 19.53
CA THR A 143 -2.97 16.99 20.86
C THR A 143 -2.66 18.09 21.87
N ALA A 144 -3.70 18.56 22.56
CA ALA A 144 -3.59 19.44 23.71
C ALA A 144 -3.78 18.60 24.98
N ILE A 145 -2.81 18.67 25.89
CA ILE A 145 -2.80 17.90 27.13
C ILE A 145 -2.67 18.89 28.29
N ASP A 146 -3.61 18.81 29.23
CA ASP A 146 -3.53 19.40 30.54
C ASP A 146 -3.53 18.27 31.58
N LEU A 147 -2.39 18.07 32.23
CA LEU A 147 -2.21 17.07 33.29
C LEU A 147 -2.13 17.72 34.68
N ASP A 148 -2.46 19.01 34.81
CA ASP A 148 -2.46 19.67 36.10
C ASP A 148 -3.66 19.23 36.93
N GLU A 149 -3.46 18.25 37.80
CA GLU A 149 -4.49 17.76 38.72
C GLU A 149 -4.81 18.73 39.87
N SER A 150 -4.22 19.94 39.91
CA SER A 150 -4.40 20.90 41.02
C SER A 150 -5.85 21.30 41.26
N ASP A 151 -6.70 21.25 40.24
CA ASP A 151 -8.15 21.48 40.34
C ASP A 151 -8.98 20.18 40.35
N GLY A 152 -8.32 19.01 40.37
CA GLY A 152 -8.94 17.69 40.30
C GLY A 152 -9.42 17.29 38.89
N HIS A 153 -9.01 18.00 37.85
CA HIS A 153 -9.37 17.74 36.46
C HIS A 153 -8.11 17.65 35.58
N ILE A 154 -8.13 16.71 34.64
CA ILE A 154 -7.14 16.62 33.56
C ILE A 154 -7.90 16.56 32.25
N SER A 155 -7.33 17.10 31.18
CA SER A 155 -7.94 17.06 29.86
C SER A 155 -6.96 16.67 28.78
N VAL A 156 -7.45 15.88 27.83
CA VAL A 156 -6.73 15.50 26.62
C VAL A 156 -7.68 15.70 25.45
N HIS A 157 -7.30 16.61 24.55
CA HIS A 157 -8.02 16.87 23.33
C HIS A 157 -7.13 16.49 22.15
N THR A 158 -7.66 15.69 21.22
CA THR A 158 -6.97 15.32 19.99
C THR A 158 -7.81 15.72 18.79
N GLY A 159 -7.23 16.54 17.92
CA GLY A 159 -7.73 16.87 16.60
C GLY A 159 -7.12 15.95 15.54
N LEU A 160 -7.90 15.60 14.52
CA LEU A 160 -7.45 14.79 13.40
C LEU A 160 -8.08 15.30 12.10
N ASP A 161 -7.22 15.68 11.15
CA ASP A 161 -7.60 16.10 9.82
C ASP A 161 -6.98 15.19 8.75
N LEU A 162 -7.78 14.89 7.72
CA LEU A 162 -7.41 13.96 6.64
C LEU A 162 -7.61 14.59 5.26
N TRP A 163 -6.56 14.61 4.46
CA TRP A 163 -6.61 14.99 3.05
C TRP A 163 -6.34 13.78 2.17
N GLY A 164 -7.36 13.31 1.44
CA GLY A 164 -7.25 12.13 0.58
C GLY A 164 -6.97 12.45 -0.89
N ASN A 165 -6.78 11.39 -1.68
CA ASN A 165 -6.60 11.45 -3.14
C ASN A 165 -5.34 12.22 -3.58
N LEU A 166 -4.32 12.24 -2.72
CA LEU A 166 -3.08 12.98 -3.00
C LEU A 166 -2.13 12.23 -3.94
N GLY A 167 -2.47 11.00 -4.32
CA GLY A 167 -1.65 10.15 -5.16
C GLY A 167 -2.13 8.70 -5.09
N THR A 168 -1.43 7.81 -5.78
CA THR A 168 -1.72 6.38 -5.71
C THR A 168 -0.46 5.53 -5.63
N ALA A 169 -0.59 4.35 -5.05
CA ALA A 169 0.46 3.35 -4.96
C ALA A 169 -0.09 1.98 -5.30
N LYS A 170 0.60 1.22 -6.14
CA LYS A 170 0.16 -0.11 -6.53
C LYS A 170 0.83 -1.17 -5.67
N LEU A 171 0.04 -1.97 -4.97
CA LEU A 171 0.52 -3.08 -4.17
C LEU A 171 0.39 -4.39 -4.94
N GLN A 172 1.44 -5.20 -4.93
CA GLN A 172 1.50 -6.48 -5.65
C GLN A 172 1.96 -7.61 -4.73
N ARG A 173 1.42 -8.79 -4.97
CA ARG A 173 1.87 -10.04 -4.34
C ARG A 173 3.18 -10.49 -4.99
N ILE A 174 4.20 -10.82 -4.20
CA ILE A 174 5.41 -11.45 -4.74
C ILE A 174 5.05 -12.82 -5.33
N SER A 175 5.54 -13.11 -6.54
CA SER A 175 5.51 -14.45 -7.12
C SER A 175 6.85 -15.18 -6.97
N LYS A 176 6.80 -16.51 -7.00
CA LYS A 176 7.96 -17.41 -7.08
C LYS A 176 7.76 -18.34 -8.27
N VAL A 177 8.85 -18.57 -9.01
CA VAL A 177 8.87 -19.46 -10.18
C VAL A 177 10.06 -20.40 -10.07
N THR A 178 9.83 -21.69 -10.29
CA THR A 178 10.88 -22.72 -10.36
C THR A 178 10.93 -23.37 -11.73
N VAL A 179 12.04 -24.02 -12.04
CA VAL A 179 12.25 -24.80 -13.26
C VAL A 179 13.10 -26.03 -12.90
N ASN A 180 12.86 -27.14 -13.59
CA ASN A 180 13.64 -28.36 -13.53
C ASN A 180 13.45 -29.14 -14.84
N ALA A 181 14.52 -29.39 -15.56
CA ALA A 181 14.56 -30.08 -16.85
C ALA A 181 15.12 -31.49 -16.67
N THR A 182 14.41 -32.51 -17.17
CA THR A 182 14.78 -33.93 -16.98
C THR A 182 14.43 -34.76 -18.21
N PRO A 183 15.14 -35.88 -18.49
CA PRO A 183 16.23 -36.47 -17.71
C PRO A 183 17.59 -35.78 -17.92
N GLU A 184 18.49 -35.98 -16.97
CA GLU A 184 19.89 -35.56 -17.04
C GLU A 184 20.83 -36.76 -16.81
N PRO A 185 21.84 -36.99 -17.67
CA PRO A 185 22.12 -36.27 -18.91
C PRO A 185 21.04 -36.50 -19.98
N ALA A 186 20.77 -35.49 -20.80
CA ALA A 186 19.75 -35.58 -21.84
C ALA A 186 20.35 -36.17 -23.12
N VAL A 187 19.67 -37.12 -23.75
CA VAL A 187 20.12 -37.67 -25.03
C VAL A 187 19.70 -36.74 -26.17
N LYS A 188 20.63 -36.39 -27.06
CA LYS A 188 20.39 -35.51 -28.20
C LYS A 188 19.22 -35.98 -29.07
N GLY A 189 18.34 -35.05 -29.42
CA GLY A 189 17.13 -35.29 -30.19
C GLY A 189 15.98 -35.95 -29.41
N ARG A 190 16.21 -36.39 -28.17
CA ARG A 190 15.16 -36.95 -27.31
C ARG A 190 14.38 -35.87 -26.59
N THR A 191 13.24 -36.31 -26.06
CA THR A 191 12.31 -35.43 -25.35
C THR A 191 12.87 -35.11 -23.97
N LEU A 192 12.92 -33.82 -23.66
CA LEU A 192 13.23 -33.27 -22.36
C LEU A 192 11.95 -32.72 -21.75
N THR A 193 11.62 -33.13 -20.53
CA THR A 193 10.48 -32.63 -19.78
C THR A 193 10.94 -31.53 -18.85
N VAL A 194 10.35 -30.33 -19.00
CA VAL A 194 10.67 -29.16 -18.18
C VAL A 194 9.49 -28.84 -17.28
N LYS A 195 9.65 -29.13 -15.99
CA LYS A 195 8.65 -28.89 -14.95
C LYS A 195 9.00 -27.64 -14.13
N GLY A 196 8.03 -27.13 -13.39
CA GLY A 196 8.20 -26.00 -12.49
C GLY A 196 6.92 -25.73 -11.73
N ALA A 197 6.91 -24.64 -10.96
CA ALA A 197 5.72 -24.13 -10.31
C ALA A 197 5.73 -22.60 -10.30
N LEU A 198 4.57 -21.99 -10.54
CA LEU A 198 4.29 -20.58 -10.29
C LEU A 198 3.43 -20.47 -9.03
N THR A 199 3.98 -19.86 -7.99
CA THR A 199 3.25 -19.55 -6.75
C THR A 199 3.28 -18.06 -6.47
N ARG A 200 2.36 -17.57 -5.63
CA ARG A 200 2.37 -16.17 -5.16
C ARG A 200 1.99 -16.09 -3.68
N ALA A 201 2.45 -15.04 -3.02
CA ALA A 201 2.14 -14.75 -1.62
C ALA A 201 0.63 -14.71 -1.40
N ASP A 202 0.06 -15.39 -0.43
CA ASP A 202 -1.34 -15.33 0.00
C ASP A 202 -1.36 -14.77 1.42
N TRP A 203 -1.62 -13.47 1.55
CA TRP A 203 -1.51 -12.75 2.83
C TRP A 203 -2.51 -13.25 3.86
N GLY A 204 -3.76 -13.51 3.46
CA GLY A 204 -4.79 -14.06 4.36
C GLY A 204 -4.49 -15.49 4.86
N LYS A 205 -3.51 -16.19 4.27
CA LYS A 205 -3.03 -17.50 4.75
C LYS A 205 -1.60 -17.47 5.27
N GLY A 206 -0.88 -16.34 5.18
CA GLY A 206 0.54 -16.24 5.53
C GLY A 206 1.50 -17.12 4.70
N VAL A 207 1.04 -17.74 3.60
CA VAL A 207 1.83 -18.72 2.81
C VAL A 207 1.82 -18.42 1.32
N TYR A 208 2.69 -19.09 0.55
CA TYR A 208 2.63 -19.02 -0.91
C TYR A 208 1.72 -20.11 -1.46
N THR A 209 0.78 -19.73 -2.31
CA THR A 209 -0.15 -20.67 -2.96
C THR A 209 0.06 -20.72 -4.46
N GLY A 210 -0.32 -21.83 -5.09
CA GLY A 210 -0.31 -21.99 -6.54
C GLY A 210 -1.08 -20.91 -7.27
N TYR A 211 -0.47 -20.28 -8.27
CA TYR A 211 -1.13 -19.28 -9.11
C TYR A 211 -1.50 -19.90 -10.46
N GLN A 212 -2.76 -20.26 -10.62
CA GLN A 212 -3.28 -21.01 -11.77
C GLN A 212 -3.70 -20.10 -12.93
N ASN A 213 -3.85 -20.69 -14.11
CA ASN A 213 -4.34 -20.05 -15.33
C ASN A 213 -3.51 -18.84 -15.79
N GLN A 214 -2.21 -18.84 -15.48
CA GLN A 214 -1.29 -17.78 -15.89
C GLN A 214 -0.35 -18.26 -16.99
N GLN A 215 -0.10 -17.39 -17.96
CA GLN A 215 0.91 -17.63 -18.98
C GLN A 215 2.32 -17.47 -18.41
N VAL A 216 3.16 -18.48 -18.63
CA VAL A 216 4.58 -18.49 -18.22
C VAL A 216 5.41 -18.98 -19.40
N THR A 217 6.44 -18.23 -19.76
CA THR A 217 7.28 -18.52 -20.92
C THR A 217 8.53 -19.30 -20.50
N LEU A 218 8.71 -20.50 -21.04
CA LEU A 218 9.97 -21.23 -21.01
C LEU A 218 10.95 -20.59 -21.99
N GLN A 219 12.11 -20.19 -21.46
CA GLN A 219 13.22 -19.64 -22.22
C GLN A 219 14.41 -20.59 -22.18
N PHE A 220 15.24 -20.56 -23.22
CA PHE A 220 16.48 -21.33 -23.30
C PHE A 220 17.64 -20.43 -23.69
N LYS A 221 18.81 -20.68 -23.10
CA LYS A 221 20.08 -20.07 -23.49
C LYS A 221 21.09 -21.16 -23.77
N ALA A 222 21.52 -21.30 -25.02
CA ALA A 222 22.55 -22.24 -25.40
C ALA A 222 23.87 -21.95 -24.67
N LYS A 223 24.68 -22.98 -24.41
CA LYS A 223 26.05 -22.81 -23.88
C LYS A 223 26.87 -21.89 -24.78
N GLY A 224 27.54 -20.90 -24.19
CA GLY A 224 28.29 -19.87 -24.91
C GLY A 224 27.44 -18.73 -25.48
N ALA A 225 26.11 -18.80 -25.46
CA ALA A 225 25.25 -17.69 -25.88
C ALA A 225 25.12 -16.64 -24.77
N THR A 226 24.90 -15.38 -25.18
CA THR A 226 24.75 -14.23 -24.28
C THR A 226 23.30 -13.96 -23.87
N ALA A 227 22.32 -14.44 -24.63
CA ALA A 227 20.90 -14.14 -24.44
C ALA A 227 20.01 -15.39 -24.40
N TYR A 228 18.91 -15.28 -23.64
CA TYR A 228 17.83 -16.26 -23.62
C TYR A 228 16.84 -16.00 -24.76
N THR A 229 16.36 -17.07 -25.39
CA THR A 229 15.28 -17.02 -26.38
C THR A 229 14.04 -17.73 -25.85
N ASP A 230 12.86 -17.21 -26.18
CA ASP A 230 11.59 -17.87 -25.85
C ASP A 230 11.45 -19.16 -26.68
N VAL A 231 11.07 -20.25 -26.02
CA VAL A 231 10.92 -21.58 -26.64
C VAL A 231 9.47 -22.02 -26.63
N LYS A 232 8.77 -21.83 -25.51
CA LYS A 232 7.38 -22.26 -25.37
C LYS A 232 6.68 -21.49 -24.27
N THR A 233 5.42 -21.14 -24.47
CA THR A 233 4.55 -20.60 -23.39
C THR A 233 3.65 -21.71 -22.87
N VAL A 234 3.50 -21.79 -21.55
CA VAL A 234 2.62 -22.74 -20.86
C VAL A 234 1.63 -21.98 -20.00
N THR A 235 0.49 -22.60 -19.72
CA THR A 235 -0.47 -22.10 -18.74
C THR A 235 -0.29 -22.87 -17.44
N SER A 236 -0.18 -22.18 -16.31
CA SER A 236 -0.06 -22.82 -15.00
C SER A 236 -1.33 -23.60 -14.63
N GLY A 237 -1.15 -24.87 -14.24
CA GLY A 237 -2.24 -25.77 -13.87
C GLY A 237 -2.54 -25.76 -12.36
N THR A 238 -3.16 -26.84 -11.89
CA THR A 238 -3.47 -27.06 -10.47
C THR A 238 -2.24 -26.87 -9.58
N GLY A 239 -2.40 -26.15 -8.47
CA GLY A 239 -1.29 -25.85 -7.57
C GLY A 239 -0.21 -24.93 -8.17
N GLY A 240 -0.47 -24.34 -9.35
CA GLY A 240 0.50 -23.51 -10.07
C GLY A 240 1.52 -24.32 -10.87
N ALA A 241 1.27 -25.62 -11.09
CA ALA A 241 2.20 -26.49 -11.80
C ALA A 241 2.48 -26.00 -13.23
N LEU A 242 3.76 -26.00 -13.61
CA LEU A 242 4.24 -25.75 -14.96
C LEU A 242 4.82 -27.06 -15.50
N SER A 243 4.45 -27.45 -16.71
CA SER A 243 5.01 -28.65 -17.34
C SER A 243 4.94 -28.53 -18.85
N THR A 244 6.04 -28.85 -19.51
CA THR A 244 6.10 -28.95 -20.97
C THR A 244 7.21 -29.86 -21.41
N THR A 245 7.23 -30.16 -22.70
CA THR A 245 8.28 -30.95 -23.33
C THR A 245 8.93 -30.16 -24.47
N VAL A 246 10.24 -30.30 -24.59
CA VAL A 246 11.07 -29.76 -25.67
C VAL A 246 12.02 -30.85 -26.18
N LYS A 247 12.75 -30.59 -27.26
CA LYS A 247 13.80 -31.48 -27.76
C LYS A 247 15.16 -31.04 -27.22
N ALA A 248 15.90 -31.97 -26.62
CA ALA A 248 17.28 -31.74 -26.20
C ALA A 248 18.18 -31.64 -27.45
N SER A 249 18.52 -30.42 -27.87
CA SER A 249 19.29 -30.21 -29.11
C SER A 249 20.77 -29.91 -28.87
N LYS A 250 21.06 -29.17 -27.80
CA LYS A 250 22.40 -28.73 -27.39
C LYS A 250 22.41 -28.36 -25.91
N ASP A 251 23.60 -28.38 -25.33
CA ASP A 251 23.88 -27.85 -24.01
C ASP A 251 23.32 -26.44 -23.82
N GLY A 252 22.79 -26.16 -22.62
CA GLY A 252 22.38 -24.82 -22.24
C GLY A 252 21.47 -24.80 -21.02
N SER A 253 20.92 -23.63 -20.72
CA SER A 253 20.10 -23.43 -19.53
C SER A 253 18.66 -23.08 -19.88
N TYR A 254 17.72 -23.73 -19.19
CA TYR A 254 16.29 -23.43 -19.24
C TYR A 254 15.87 -22.57 -18.05
N ARG A 255 14.92 -21.66 -18.27
CA ARG A 255 14.26 -20.92 -17.17
C ARG A 255 12.82 -20.58 -17.53
N TYR A 256 11.96 -20.50 -16.53
CA TYR A 256 10.62 -19.96 -16.71
C TYR A 256 10.58 -18.46 -16.39
N LYS A 257 9.87 -17.69 -17.21
CA LYS A 257 9.62 -16.26 -17.04
C LYS A 257 8.13 -16.00 -16.95
N PHE A 258 7.69 -15.49 -15.81
CA PHE A 258 6.34 -14.99 -15.59
C PHE A 258 6.35 -13.45 -15.71
N ALA A 259 5.50 -12.92 -16.58
CA ALA A 259 5.47 -11.48 -16.90
C ALA A 259 4.83 -10.61 -15.81
N GLY A 260 4.20 -11.22 -14.79
CA GLY A 260 3.44 -10.48 -13.79
C GLY A 260 2.00 -10.21 -14.25
N THR A 261 1.22 -9.62 -13.35
CA THR A 261 -0.15 -9.14 -13.59
C THR A 261 -0.34 -7.82 -12.86
N SER A 262 -1.54 -7.24 -12.88
CA SER A 262 -1.83 -6.06 -12.05
C SER A 262 -1.62 -6.34 -10.56
N THR A 263 -1.95 -7.53 -10.06
CA THR A 263 -1.93 -7.82 -8.61
C THR A 263 -0.74 -8.67 -8.17
N THR A 264 0.12 -9.12 -9.09
CA THR A 264 1.22 -10.04 -8.80
C THR A 264 2.47 -9.63 -9.57
N ALA A 265 3.59 -9.48 -8.87
CA ALA A 265 4.85 -9.05 -9.46
C ALA A 265 5.41 -10.09 -10.45
N ALA A 266 6.11 -9.61 -11.48
CA ALA A 266 6.82 -10.44 -12.44
C ALA A 266 7.98 -11.21 -11.78
N LYS A 267 8.30 -12.40 -12.29
CA LYS A 267 9.43 -13.20 -11.78
C LYS A 267 10.03 -14.08 -12.87
N THR A 268 11.35 -14.17 -12.87
CA THR A 268 12.11 -15.15 -13.65
C THR A 268 12.72 -16.15 -12.68
N SER A 269 12.63 -17.45 -12.99
CA SER A 269 13.23 -18.50 -12.17
C SER A 269 14.76 -18.45 -12.22
N ALA A 270 15.40 -19.10 -11.25
CA ALA A 270 16.77 -19.56 -11.45
C ALA A 270 16.81 -20.47 -12.69
N ALA A 271 17.94 -20.49 -13.40
CA ALA A 271 18.08 -21.31 -14.58
C ALA A 271 18.59 -22.69 -14.22
N ASP A 272 18.22 -23.68 -15.02
CA ASP A 272 18.61 -25.08 -14.88
C ASP A 272 19.39 -25.52 -16.11
N TYR A 273 20.62 -26.02 -15.91
CA TYR A 273 21.55 -26.34 -16.99
C TYR A 273 21.45 -27.81 -17.37
N VAL A 274 21.21 -28.06 -18.66
CA VAL A 274 21.10 -29.41 -19.22
C VAL A 274 22.34 -29.70 -20.06
N ASP A 275 23.01 -30.81 -19.73
CA ASP A 275 24.06 -31.44 -20.54
C ASP A 275 23.43 -32.38 -21.57
N VAL A 276 23.75 -32.20 -22.86
CA VAL A 276 23.18 -32.99 -23.95
C VAL A 276 24.26 -33.87 -24.58
N LYS A 277 24.03 -35.19 -24.55
CA LYS A 277 24.93 -36.23 -25.06
C LYS A 277 24.45 -36.81 -26.39
#